data_AF-M1AY09-F1
#
_entry.id   AF-M1AY09-F1
#
_cell.length_a   1.000
_cell.length_b   1.000
_cell.length_c   1.000
_cell.angle_alpha   90.00
_cell.angle_beta   90.00
_cell.angle_gamma   90.00
#
_symmetry.space_group_name_H-M   'P 1'
#
loop_
_entity.id
_entity.type
_entity.pdbx_description
1 polymer ?
#
loop_
_entity_poly.entity_id
_entity_poly.type
_entity_poly.pdbx_seq_one_letter_code
_entity_poly.pdbx_strand_id
1 'polypeptide(L)'
;MHAWMRVQGYRGLALNIAEGLSQVMAHKWLEWQSFTGDDYMKGTSEKAQFLRNLKEFMKDGIERRYSEAYGHGFREAKWAVERYGLIYTLKHIARKGKLPE
;
A
#
# COMPACT_ATOMS: atom_id res chain seq x y z
N MET A 1 -4.06 7.42 1.12
CA MET A 1 -4.74 6.62 2.16
C MET A 1 -5.02 7.42 3.44
N HIS A 2 -4.05 8.12 4.06
CA HIS A 2 -4.28 8.91 5.29
C HIS A 2 -5.48 9.88 5.23
N ALA A 3 -5.58 10.69 4.17
CA ALA A 3 -6.70 11.62 4.02
C ALA A 3 -8.05 10.90 3.98
N TRP A 4 -8.12 9.80 3.22
CA TRP A 4 -9.32 8.96 3.12
C TRP A 4 -9.71 8.39 4.49
N MET A 5 -8.77 7.84 5.25
CA MET A 5 -9.04 7.31 6.60
C MET A 5 -9.61 8.38 7.53
N ARG A 6 -9.10 9.62 7.48
CA ARG A 6 -9.65 10.73 8.28
C ARG A 6 -11.09 11.05 7.89
N VAL A 7 -11.37 11.14 6.59
CA VAL A 7 -12.74 11.39 6.07
C VAL A 7 -13.70 10.29 6.49
N GLN A 8 -13.24 9.04 6.51
CA GLN A 8 -14.05 7.88 6.93
C GLN A 8 -14.15 7.72 8.47
N GLY A 9 -13.60 8.64 9.26
CA GLY A 9 -13.76 8.65 10.72
C GLY A 9 -12.78 7.76 11.48
N TYR A 10 -11.72 7.24 10.85
CA TYR A 10 -10.66 6.53 11.55
C TYR A 10 -9.82 7.54 12.36
N ARG A 11 -10.01 7.58 13.68
CA ARG A 11 -9.33 8.50 14.61
C ARG A 11 -8.47 7.73 15.61
N GLY A 12 -7.34 8.31 15.99
CA GLY A 12 -6.47 7.75 17.03
C GLY A 12 -5.80 6.42 16.67
N LEU A 13 -5.70 6.08 15.37
CA LEU A 13 -4.99 4.87 14.96
C LEU A 13 -3.52 4.96 15.33
N ALA A 14 -2.98 3.86 15.83
CA ALA A 14 -1.54 3.71 16.03
C ALA A 14 -0.81 3.92 14.70
N LEU A 15 0.35 4.59 14.76
CA LEU A 15 1.11 4.99 13.58
C LEU A 15 1.44 3.81 12.67
N ASN A 16 1.83 2.67 13.24
CA ASN A 16 2.14 1.44 12.52
C ASN A 16 0.93 0.89 11.72
N ILE A 17 -0.29 1.04 12.23
CA ILE A 17 -1.50 0.61 11.53
C ILE A 17 -1.82 1.57 10.39
N ALA A 18 -1.79 2.87 10.67
CA ALA A 18 -2.10 3.90 9.68
C ALA A 18 -1.09 3.88 8.51
N GLU A 19 0.20 3.81 8.83
CA GLU A 19 1.28 3.74 7.83
C GLU A 19 1.30 2.38 7.14
N GLY A 20 1.10 1.29 7.88
CA GLY A 20 1.01 -0.06 7.32
C GLY A 20 -0.08 -0.16 6.24
N LEU A 21 -1.30 0.29 6.53
CA LEU A 21 -2.38 0.35 5.54
C LEU A 21 -2.05 1.28 4.37
N SER A 22 -1.44 2.43 4.63
CA SER A 22 -1.01 3.35 3.57
C SER A 22 0.00 2.70 2.63
N GLN A 23 0.95 1.93 3.16
CA GLN A 23 1.93 1.19 2.37
C GLN A 23 1.30 0.02 1.62
N VAL A 24 0.34 -0.71 2.21
CA VAL A 24 -0.41 -1.75 1.50
C VAL A 24 -1.14 -1.17 0.30
N MET A 25 -1.81 -0.03 0.45
CA MET A 25 -2.50 0.62 -0.66
C MET A 25 -1.53 1.15 -1.72
N ALA A 26 -0.39 1.71 -1.32
CA ALA A 26 0.65 2.14 -2.25
C ALA A 26 1.23 0.95 -3.04
N HIS A 27 1.53 -0.15 -2.36
CA HIS A 27 2.03 -1.39 -2.96
C HIS A 27 1.04 -1.98 -3.97
N LYS A 28 -0.23 -2.12 -3.58
CA LYS A 28 -1.29 -2.60 -4.50
C LYS A 28 -1.51 -1.67 -5.69
N TRP A 29 -1.43 -0.36 -5.49
CA TRP A 29 -1.51 0.60 -6.59
C TRP A 29 -0.33 0.42 -7.55
N LEU A 30 0.89 0.27 -7.04
CA LEU A 30 2.07 -0.01 -7.84
C LEU A 30 1.92 -1.34 -8.60
N GLU A 31 1.43 -2.41 -7.97
CA GLU A 31 1.13 -3.69 -8.64
C GLU A 31 0.17 -3.50 -9.83
N TRP A 32 -0.92 -2.75 -9.62
CA TRP A 32 -1.94 -2.48 -10.64
C TRP A 32 -1.44 -1.64 -11.82
N GLN A 33 -0.41 -0.81 -11.64
CA GLN A 33 0.17 -0.01 -12.73
C GLN A 33 0.77 -0.92 -13.82
N SER A 34 0.06 -1.06 -14.93
CA SER A 34 0.56 -1.72 -16.14
C SER A 34 1.28 -0.70 -17.01
N PHE A 35 2.61 -0.82 -17.12
CA PHE A 35 3.41 -0.07 -18.11
C PHE A 35 3.65 -0.88 -19.39
N THR A 36 2.82 -1.90 -19.60
CA THR A 36 2.83 -2.79 -20.75
C THR A 36 1.60 -2.50 -21.59
N GLY A 37 1.79 -1.93 -22.78
CA GLY A 37 0.80 -2.01 -23.86
C GLY A 37 -0.21 -0.87 -24.02
N ASP A 38 0.07 0.36 -23.59
CA ASP A 38 -0.75 1.50 -23.98
C ASP A 38 -0.23 2.16 -25.26
N ASP A 39 -1.08 2.17 -26.28
CA ASP A 39 -0.96 2.93 -27.55
C ASP A 39 -0.76 4.45 -27.31
N TYR A 40 -0.91 4.91 -26.05
CA TYR A 40 -0.61 6.25 -25.55
C TYR A 40 0.89 6.59 -25.49
N MET A 41 1.78 5.61 -25.69
CA MET A 41 3.24 5.82 -25.72
C MET A 41 3.84 5.24 -27.00
N LYS A 42 3.37 5.72 -28.17
CA LYS A 42 4.14 5.64 -29.43
C LYS A 42 5.48 6.40 -29.37
N GLY A 43 5.77 7.07 -28.25
CA GLY A 43 7.08 7.64 -27.92
C GLY A 43 7.87 6.80 -26.91
N THR A 44 8.96 6.21 -27.42
CA THR A 44 10.25 5.89 -26.76
C THR A 44 10.31 4.88 -25.59
N SER A 45 10.84 3.70 -25.94
CA SER A 45 11.29 2.57 -25.10
C SER A 45 11.90 2.94 -23.74
N GLU A 46 12.68 4.02 -23.64
CA GLU A 46 13.42 4.41 -22.45
C GLU A 46 12.55 4.94 -21.31
N LYS A 47 11.56 5.79 -21.62
CA LYS A 47 10.67 6.35 -20.58
C LYS A 47 9.81 5.26 -19.96
N ALA A 48 9.29 4.35 -20.78
CA ALA A 48 8.55 3.19 -20.30
C ALA A 48 9.43 2.28 -19.45
N GLN A 49 10.69 2.04 -19.86
CA GLN A 49 11.65 1.26 -19.06
C GLN A 49 11.99 1.95 -17.74
N PHE A 50 12.20 3.26 -17.75
CA PHE A 50 12.46 4.05 -16.55
C PHE A 50 11.29 3.94 -15.56
N LEU A 51 10.04 4.09 -16.02
CA LEU A 51 8.86 3.96 -15.16
C LEU A 51 8.69 2.54 -14.60
N ARG A 52 8.99 1.50 -15.38
CA ARG A 52 9.04 0.11 -14.89
C ARG A 52 10.08 -0.06 -13.79
N ASN A 53 11.30 0.42 -14.00
CA ASN A 53 12.37 0.34 -13.01
C ASN A 53 12.02 1.12 -11.75
N LEU A 54 11.44 2.31 -11.90
CA LEU A 54 11.01 3.15 -10.77
C LEU A 54 9.91 2.47 -9.95
N LYS A 55 8.92 1.84 -10.62
CA LYS A 55 7.88 1.05 -9.95
C LYS A 55 8.46 -0.07 -9.12
N GLU A 56 9.36 -0.88 -9.71
CA GLU A 56 9.96 -2.01 -8.97
C GLU A 56 10.84 -1.51 -7.82
N PHE A 57 11.63 -0.44 -8.03
CA PHE A 57 12.41 0.18 -6.97
C PHE A 57 11.54 0.68 -5.80
N MET A 58 10.39 1.31 -6.10
CA MET A 58 9.46 1.76 -5.06
C MET A 58 8.79 0.59 -4.32
N LYS A 59 8.40 -0.48 -5.04
CA LYS A 59 7.84 -1.70 -4.42
C LYS A 59 8.86 -2.36 -3.50
N ASP A 60 10.08 -2.60 -3.98
CA ASP A 60 11.17 -3.17 -3.19
C ASP A 60 11.46 -2.32 -1.95
N GLY A 61 11.42 -1.00 -2.08
CA GLY A 61 11.62 -0.05 -0.98
C GLY A 61 10.50 -0.05 0.07
N ILE A 62 9.31 -0.53 -0.26
CA ILE A 62 8.21 -0.78 0.69
C ILE A 62 8.46 -2.12 1.40
N GLU A 63 8.69 -3.19 0.63
CA GLU A 63 8.82 -4.55 1.14
C GLU A 63 10.02 -4.74 2.06
N ARG A 64 11.16 -4.13 1.72
CA ARG A 64 12.43 -4.28 2.44
C ARG A 64 12.62 -3.27 3.57
N ARG A 65 11.63 -2.42 3.84
CA ARG A 65 11.76 -1.39 4.87
C ARG A 65 11.82 -2.03 6.26
N TYR A 66 12.77 -1.58 7.09
CA TYR A 66 13.00 -2.13 8.43
C TYR A 66 12.31 -1.36 9.56
N SER A 67 11.96 -0.08 9.35
CA SER A 67 11.35 0.74 10.40
C SER A 67 10.07 0.12 10.96
N GLU A 68 9.79 0.27 12.25
CA GLU A 68 8.59 -0.33 12.87
C GLU A 68 7.29 0.16 12.24
N ALA A 69 7.11 1.48 12.09
CA ALA A 69 5.85 2.02 11.57
C ALA A 69 5.59 1.63 10.10
N TYR A 70 6.61 1.81 9.24
CA TYR A 70 6.44 1.60 7.81
C TYR A 70 6.72 0.16 7.39
N GLY A 71 7.79 -0.45 7.88
CA GLY A 71 8.20 -1.80 7.50
C GLY A 71 7.42 -2.89 8.23
N HIS A 72 7.49 -2.90 9.56
CA HIS A 72 6.77 -3.90 10.35
C HIS A 72 5.25 -3.68 10.22
N GLY A 73 4.79 -2.43 10.33
CA GLY A 73 3.39 -2.07 10.10
C GLY A 73 2.86 -2.50 8.73
N PHE A 74 3.65 -2.35 7.66
CA PHE A 74 3.28 -2.87 6.33
C PHE A 74 3.11 -4.38 6.31
N ARG A 75 4.06 -5.13 6.88
CA ARG A 75 4.00 -6.61 6.89
C ARG A 75 2.76 -7.11 7.64
N GLU A 76 2.49 -6.55 8.82
CA GLU A 76 1.30 -6.90 9.61
C GLU A 76 0.00 -6.53 8.88
N ALA A 77 -0.08 -5.31 8.34
CA ALA A 77 -1.25 -4.86 7.60
C ALA A 77 -1.47 -5.67 6.31
N LYS A 78 -0.39 -6.00 5.59
CA LYS A 78 -0.43 -6.83 4.37
C LYS A 78 -0.94 -8.21 4.71
N TRP A 79 -0.39 -8.84 5.75
CA TRP A 79 -0.83 -10.15 6.22
C TRP A 79 -2.33 -10.16 6.57
N ALA A 80 -2.79 -9.18 7.33
CA ALA A 80 -4.20 -9.04 7.69
C ALA A 80 -5.10 -8.88 6.45
N VAL A 81 -4.69 -8.04 5.50
CA VAL A 81 -5.44 -7.82 4.25
C VAL A 81 -5.45 -9.07 3.36
N GLU A 82 -4.35 -9.81 3.28
CA GLU A 82 -4.28 -11.06 2.50
C GLU A 82 -5.11 -12.17 3.13
N ARG A 83 -5.12 -12.27 4.47
CA ARG A 83 -5.85 -13.30 5.20
C ARG A 83 -7.35 -13.03 5.27
N TYR A 84 -7.75 -11.78 5.53
CA TYR A 84 -9.14 -11.43 5.84
C TYR A 84 -9.82 -10.58 4.76
N GLY A 85 -9.06 -10.06 3.80
CA GLY A 85 -9.55 -9.11 2.81
C GLY A 85 -9.53 -7.67 3.31
N LEU A 86 -9.38 -6.72 2.38
CA LEU A 86 -9.26 -5.29 2.67
C LEU A 86 -10.50 -4.74 3.39
N ILE A 87 -11.70 -5.04 2.88
CA ILE A 87 -12.96 -4.52 3.43
C ILE A 87 -13.17 -4.98 4.87
N TYR A 88 -12.92 -6.25 5.16
CA TYR A 88 -13.04 -6.78 6.52
C TYR A 88 -12.02 -6.13 7.45
N THR A 89 -10.75 -6.07 7.02
CA THR A 89 -9.65 -5.47 7.79
C THR A 89 -9.97 -4.03 8.18
N LEU A 90 -10.43 -3.22 7.22
CA LEU A 90 -10.84 -1.84 7.47
C LEU A 90 -12.02 -1.75 8.47
N LYS A 91 -13.06 -2.58 8.31
CA LYS A 91 -14.18 -2.63 9.25
C LYS A 91 -13.75 -3.06 10.65
N HIS A 92 -12.79 -3.98 10.77
CA HIS A 92 -12.25 -4.41 12.05
C HIS A 92 -11.50 -3.28 12.74
N ILE A 93 -10.60 -2.60 12.02
CA ILE A 93 -9.83 -1.45 12.53
C ILE A 93 -10.77 -0.32 12.95
N ALA A 94 -11.81 -0.03 12.17
CA ALA A 94 -12.80 1.01 12.52
C ALA A 94 -13.49 0.73 13.86
N ARG A 95 -13.72 -0.54 14.21
CA ARG A 95 -14.40 -0.95 15.44
C ARG A 95 -13.48 -1.16 16.62
N LYS A 96 -12.25 -1.65 16.38
CA LYS A 96 -11.35 -2.14 17.42
C LYS A 96 -10.06 -1.35 17.56
N GLY A 97 -9.75 -0.47 16.60
CA GLY A 97 -8.50 0.31 16.56
C GLY A 97 -7.24 -0.51 16.32
N LYS A 98 -7.36 -1.83 16.09
CA LYS A 98 -6.25 -2.77 15.85
C LYS A 98 -6.46 -3.60 14.58
N LEU A 99 -5.38 -4.22 14.09
CA LEU A 99 -5.47 -5.19 13.00
C LEU A 99 -6.20 -6.46 13.47
N PRO A 100 -6.92 -7.15 12.57
CA PRO A 100 -7.43 -8.48 12.87
C PRO A 100 -6.28 -9.49 13.00
N GLU A 101 -6.37 -10.34 14.02
CA GLU A 101 -5.46 -11.47 14.31
C GLU A 101 -6.06 -12.76 13.76
#